data_AF-A0A496X2T9-F1
#
_entry.id   AF-A0A496X2T9-F1
#
_cell.length_a   1.000
_cell.length_b   1.000
_cell.length_c   1.000
_cell.angle_alpha   90.00
_cell.angle_beta   90.00
_cell.angle_gamma   90.00
#
_symmetry.space_group_name_H-M   'P 1'
#
loop_
_entity.id
_entity.type
_entity.pdbx_description
1 polymer ?
#
loop_
_entity_poly.entity_id
_entity_poly.type
_entity_poly.pdbx_seq_one_letter_code
_entity_poly.pdbx_strand_id
1 'polypeptide(L)' 'MYQLQETGYLRLYQIIGNNKAEPPIPPIIPVSKSTWWAGVKLGRFPQPIKLGPRTTAWRVEDIRALINKGVKL' A
#
# COMPACT_ATOMS: atom_id res chain seq x y z
N MET A 1 12.17 2.98 -12.62
CA MET A 1 11.00 2.18 -12.19
C MET A 1 11.29 1.64 -10.79
N TYR A 2 10.40 1.85 -9.82
CA TYR A 2 10.60 1.32 -8.47
C TYR A 2 10.22 -0.17 -8.48
N GLN A 3 11.20 -1.05 -8.26
CA GLN A 3 10.97 -2.49 -8.22
C GLN A 3 10.63 -2.91 -6.79
N LEU A 4 9.46 -3.52 -6.61
CA LEU A 4 9.09 -4.12 -5.34
C LEU A 4 10.06 -5.28 -5.02
N GLN A 5 10.44 -5.42 -3.75
CA GLN A 5 11.20 -6.59 -3.24
C GLN A 5 10.28 -7.79 -3.13
N GLU A 6 10.75 -9.04 -3.24
CA GLU A 6 9.87 -10.24 -3.24
C GLU A 6 8.97 -10.36 -2.01
N THR A 7 9.52 -10.06 -0.83
CA THR A 7 8.82 -10.12 0.46
C THR A 7 9.08 -8.85 1.27
N GLY A 8 8.37 -8.70 2.39
CA GLY A 8 8.61 -7.64 3.37
C GLY A 8 7.36 -6.82 3.68
N TYR A 9 7.57 -5.59 4.15
CA TYR A 9 6.48 -4.72 4.59
C TYR A 9 6.56 -3.32 3.98
N LEU A 10 5.42 -2.80 3.55
CA LEU A 10 5.25 -1.44 3.06
C LEU A 10 4.39 -0.63 4.03
N ARG A 11 4.77 0.63 4.24
CA ARG A 11 3.94 1.64 4.88
C ARG A 11 3.04 2.31 3.85
N LEU A 12 1.95 2.93 4.32
CA LEU A 12 0.96 3.57 3.46
C LEU A 12 1.59 4.51 2.42
N TYR A 13 2.48 5.41 2.84
CA TYR A 13 3.11 6.41 1.95
C TYR A 13 4.01 5.79 0.87
N GLN A 14 4.48 4.54 1.06
CA GLN A 14 5.21 3.82 0.01
C GLN A 14 4.25 3.24 -1.03
N ILE A 15 3.01 2.94 -0.63
CA ILE A 15 1.98 2.37 -1.52
C ILE A 15 1.32 3.48 -2.34
N ILE A 16 0.83 4.54 -1.67
CA ILE A 16 0.08 5.62 -2.31
C ILE A 16 0.95 6.82 -2.72
N GLY A 17 2.25 6.72 -2.51
CA GLY A 17 3.21 7.80 -2.77
C GLY A 17 3.22 8.90 -1.71
N ASN A 18 4.25 9.75 -1.80
CA ASN A 18 4.40 10.96 -1.01
C ASN A 18 5.20 12.00 -1.82
N ASN A 19 4.50 12.97 -2.39
CA ASN A 19 5.11 14.07 -3.15
C ASN A 19 5.85 15.10 -2.27
N LYS A 20 5.65 15.07 -0.95
CA LYS A 20 6.32 15.95 0.01
C LYS A 20 7.60 15.35 0.58
N ALA A 21 7.94 14.11 0.22
CA ALA A 21 9.21 13.51 0.60
C ALA A 21 10.34 14.06 -0.27
N GLU A 22 11.57 13.99 0.23
CA GLU A 22 12.78 14.31 -0.51
C GLU A 22 13.71 13.09 -0.55
N PRO A 23 13.91 12.46 -1.73
CA PRO A 23 13.20 12.71 -2.99
C PRO A 23 11.71 12.28 -2.92
N PRO A 24 10.85 12.81 -3.81
CA PRO A 24 9.44 12.42 -3.88
C PRO A 24 9.28 10.91 -4.06
N ILE A 25 8.35 10.32 -3.32
CA ILE A 25 8.05 8.89 -3.42
C ILE A 25 6.90 8.71 -4.40
N PRO A 26 7.13 8.10 -5.58
CA PRO A 26 6.06 7.84 -6.53
C PRO A 26 5.10 6.77 -5.98
N PRO A 27 3.79 6.86 -6.28
CA PRO A 27 2.83 5.84 -5.88
C PRO A 27 3.07 4.53 -6.63
N ILE A 28 2.88 3.41 -5.92
CA ILE A 28 2.67 2.09 -6.53
C ILE A 28 1.21 1.98 -7.00
N ILE A 29 0.28 2.43 -6.16
CA ILE A 29 -1.16 2.47 -6.44
C ILE A 29 -1.62 3.93 -6.27
N PRO A 30 -1.87 4.67 -7.35
CA PRO A 30 -2.08 6.12 -7.32
C PRO A 30 -3.50 6.50 -6.86
N VAL A 31 -3.82 6.21 -5.61
CA VAL A 31 -5.09 6.58 -4.96
C VAL A 31 -4.85 7.45 -3.74
N SER A 32 -5.85 8.23 -3.35
CA SER A 32 -5.74 9.04 -2.13
C SER A 32 -5.72 8.17 -0.87
N LYS A 33 -5.22 8.74 0.23
CA LYS A 33 -5.24 8.11 1.55
C LYS A 33 -6.66 7.70 1.98
N SER A 34 -7.66 8.56 1.76
CA SER A 34 -9.05 8.26 2.13
C SER A 34 -9.61 7.09 1.31
N THR A 35 -9.36 7.07 0.00
CA THR A 35 -9.73 5.95 -0.87
C THR A 35 -9.09 4.65 -0.42
N TRP A 36 -7.80 4.67 -0.05
CA TRP A 36 -7.11 3.49 0.47
C TRP A 36 -7.80 2.94 1.73
N TRP A 37 -8.03 3.77 2.75
CA TRP A 37 -8.65 3.31 3.99
C TRP A 37 -10.11 2.85 3.80
N ALA A 38 -10.87 3.53 2.94
CA ALA A 38 -12.22 3.09 2.58
C ALA A 38 -12.20 1.72 1.88
N GLY A 39 -11.28 1.52 0.93
CA GLY A 39 -11.10 0.24 0.25
C GLY A 39 -10.65 -0.88 1.19
N VAL A 40 -9.78 -0.60 2.15
CA VAL A 40 -9.41 -1.55 3.21
C VAL A 40 -10.65 -1.92 4.04
N LYS A 41 -11.45 -0.94 4.48
CA LYS A 41 -12.67 -1.20 5.26
C LYS A 41 -13.69 -2.05 4.48
N LEU A 42 -13.80 -1.83 3.18
CA LEU A 42 -14.70 -2.56 2.28
C LEU A 42 -14.13 -3.90 1.79
N GLY A 43 -12.91 -4.28 2.18
CA GLY A 43 -12.26 -5.51 1.71
C GLY A 43 -11.78 -5.47 0.25
N ARG A 44 -11.80 -4.30 -0.39
CA ARG A 44 -11.30 -4.05 -1.75
C ARG A 44 -9.77 -4.04 -1.82
N PHE A 45 -9.12 -3.59 -0.74
CA PHE A 45 -7.66 -3.59 -0.59
C PHE A 45 -7.23 -4.50 0.56
N PRO A 46 -5.99 -5.02 0.56
CA PRO A 46 -5.50 -5.91 1.60
C PRO A 46 -5.61 -5.30 3.00
N GLN A 47 -5.90 -6.16 3.99
CA GLN A 47 -5.93 -5.72 5.39
C GLN A 47 -4.53 -5.38 5.89
N PRO A 48 -4.38 -4.31 6.69
CA PRO A 48 -3.10 -3.99 7.30
C PRO A 48 -2.72 -4.96 8.41
N ILE A 49 -1.42 -5.07 8.65
CA ILE A 49 -0.83 -5.76 9.80
C ILE A 49 -0.24 -4.71 10.74
N LYS A 50 -0.40 -4.92 12.05
CA LYS A 50 0.26 -4.14 13.09
C LYS A 50 1.63 -4.74 13.40
N LEU A 51 2.69 -3.98 13.15
CA LEU A 51 4.06 -4.33 13.55
C LEU A 51 4.42 -3.79 14.94
N GLY A 52 3.55 -2.94 15.51
CA GLY A 52 3.69 -2.35 16.83
C GLY A 52 2.58 -1.32 17.10
N PRO A 53 2.57 -0.66 18.27
CA PRO A 53 1.45 0.20 18.71
C PRO A 53 1.07 1.30 17.71
N ARG A 54 2.06 1.87 17.00
CA ARG A 54 1.88 2.98 16.04
C ARG A 54 2.32 2.63 14.62
N THR A 55 2.56 1.34 14.35
CA THR A 55 3.14 0.88 13.10
C THR A 55 2.17 -0.03 12.38
N THR A 56 1.51 0.52 11.36
CA THR A 56 0.66 -0.21 10.43
C THR A 56 1.40 -0.39 9.10
N ALA A 57 1.40 -1.61 8.58
CA ALA A 57 2.04 -1.97 7.32
C ALA A 57 1.23 -3.00 6.53
N TRP A 58 1.64 -3.26 5.28
CA TRP A 58 1.09 -4.27 4.39
C TRP A 58 2.20 -5.16 3.87
N ARG A 59 1.93 -6.44 3.65
CA ARG A 59 2.90 -7.34 3.03
C ARG A 59 3.09 -6.96 1.57
N VAL A 60 4.33 -7.03 1.08
CA VAL A 60 4.60 -6.71 -0.32
C VAL A 60 3.87 -7.70 -1.24
N GLU A 61 3.76 -8.95 -0.82
CA GLU A 61 3.08 -10.06 -1.49
C GLU A 61 1.60 -9.75 -1.72
N ASP A 62 0.92 -9.17 -0.73
CA ASP A 62 -0.49 -8.80 -0.85
C ASP A 62 -0.69 -7.63 -1.82
N ILE A 63 0.23 -6.66 -1.80
CA ILE A 63 0.22 -5.54 -2.75
C ILE A 63 0.47 -6.02 -4.17
N ARG A 64 1.41 -6.95 -4.37
CA ARG A 64 1.61 -7.61 -5.68
C ARG A 64 0.38 -8.38 -6.12
N ALA A 65 -0.24 -9.14 -5.22
CA ALA A 65 -1.44 -9.89 -5.54
C ALA A 65 -2.57 -8.96 -6.00
N LEU A 66 -2.72 -7.80 -5.35
CA LEU A 66 -3.67 -6.77 -5.76
C LEU A 66 -3.35 -6.21 -7.15
N ILE A 67 -2.09 -5.89 -7.45
CA ILE A 67 -1.66 -5.40 -8.77
C ILE A 67 -1.98 -6.42 -9.87
N ASN A 68 -1.73 -7.70 -9.60
CA ASN A 68 -1.90 -8.77 -10.58
C ASN A 68 -3.37 -9.17 -10.78
N LYS A 69 -4.19 -9.19 -9.72
CA LYS A 69 -5.58 -9.69 -9.76
C LYS A 69 -6.62 -8.58 -9.92
N GLY A 70 -6.25 -7.34 -9.64
CA GLY A 70 -7.18 -6.21 -9.58
C GLY A 70 -8.03 -6.19 -8.30
N VAL A 71 -8.85 -5.15 -8.19
CA VAL A 71 -9.76 -4.93 -7.05
C VAL A 71 -11.04 -5.73 -7.25
N LYS A 72 -11.52 -6.41 -6.19
CA LYS A 72 -12.87 -7.00 -6.18
C LYS A 72 -13.90 -5.88 -6.00
N LEU A 73 -14.91 -5.82 -6.88
CA LEU A 73 -16.03 -4.87 -6.82
C LEU A 73 -17.19 -5.44 -5.99
#